data_AF-A0A6I3ZCP4-F1
#
_entry.id   AF-A0A6I3ZCP4-F1
#
_cell.length_a   1.000
_cell.length_b   1.000
_cell.length_c   1.000
_cell.angle_alpha   90.00
_cell.angle_beta   90.00
_cell.angle_gamma   90.00
#
_symmetry.space_group_name_H-M   'P 1'
#
loop_
_entity.id
_entity.type
_entity.pdbx_description
1 polymer ?
#
loop_
_entity_poly.entity_id
_entity_poly.type
_entity_poly.pdbx_seq_one_letter_code
_entity_poly.pdbx_strand_id
1 'polypeptide(L)'
;MEHDSTGPEDAACIDPMPIHALDELIGPFHDGAHIARRLCISEDTITELVRHNEVLACPTAEGMLVFPTFQLTADDTLLPGLGRIVAMMTQGTADMWQIAMWMRTASEELSGCTPHEALQQGRHDAVECLANQTAARWRPH
;
A
#
# COMPACT_ATOMS: atom_id res chain seq x y z
N MET A 1 3.62 -7.12 52.19
CA MET A 1 2.72 -7.28 51.04
C MET A 1 3.58 -6.99 49.80
N GLU A 2 4.58 -7.80 49.44
CA GLU A 2 4.48 -9.19 48.91
C GLU A 2 3.40 -9.28 47.83
N HIS A 3 3.62 -9.69 46.57
CA HIS A 3 4.63 -10.51 45.88
C HIS A 3 4.44 -10.23 44.36
N ASP A 4 5.47 -10.10 43.52
CA ASP A 4 6.22 -11.15 42.80
C ASP A 4 5.66 -11.53 41.41
N SER A 5 6.57 -11.48 40.44
CA SER A 5 6.72 -12.27 39.22
C SER A 5 5.59 -12.37 38.18
N THR A 6 5.95 -12.09 36.93
CA THR A 6 6.16 -13.12 35.87
C THR A 6 6.12 -12.43 34.51
N GLY A 7 7.27 -12.36 33.82
CA GLY A 7 7.27 -12.30 32.36
C GLY A 7 6.82 -13.64 31.79
N PRO A 8 6.22 -13.65 30.60
CA PRO A 8 7.02 -14.16 29.49
C PRO A 8 6.95 -13.16 28.31
N GLU A 9 8.07 -12.77 27.68
CA GLU A 9 8.65 -13.43 26.49
C GLU A 9 7.62 -14.18 25.61
N ASP A 10 7.66 -13.93 24.30
CA ASP A 10 6.79 -14.52 23.26
C ASP A 10 5.39 -13.92 23.05
N ALA A 11 5.37 -12.64 22.68
CA ALA A 11 4.65 -12.22 21.49
C ALA A 11 5.22 -10.88 21.06
N ALA A 12 5.91 -10.83 19.92
CA ALA A 12 5.93 -9.62 19.11
C ALA A 12 4.49 -9.38 18.65
N CYS A 13 3.63 -8.91 19.56
CA CYS A 13 2.37 -8.32 19.22
C CYS A 13 2.75 -7.11 18.40
N ILE A 14 2.58 -7.24 17.08
CA ILE A 14 2.52 -6.10 16.18
C ILE A 14 1.47 -5.19 16.81
N ASP A 15 1.94 -4.18 17.55
CA ASP A 15 1.07 -3.14 18.08
C ASP A 15 0.22 -2.66 16.91
N PRO A 16 -1.12 -2.61 17.04
CA PRO A 16 -1.95 -2.07 15.97
C PRO A 16 -1.53 -0.61 15.81
N MET A 17 -0.65 -0.36 14.84
CA MET A 17 -0.09 0.97 14.60
C MET A 17 -1.24 1.97 14.62
N PRO A 18 -1.14 3.04 15.43
CA PRO A 18 -2.21 4.02 15.52
C PRO A 18 -2.47 4.57 14.11
N ILE A 19 -3.72 4.50 13.66
CA ILE A 19 -4.12 4.86 12.28
C ILE A 19 -3.66 6.28 11.91
N HIS A 20 -3.46 7.16 12.89
CA HIS A 20 -2.88 8.49 12.72
C HIS A 20 -1.43 8.49 12.18
N ALA A 21 -0.58 7.55 12.58
CA ALA A 21 0.79 7.45 12.05
C ALA A 21 0.80 7.00 10.58
N LEU A 22 -0.19 6.17 10.21
CA LEU A 22 -0.37 5.67 8.86
C LEU A 22 -1.00 6.72 7.95
N ASP A 23 -1.90 7.55 8.49
CA ASP A 23 -2.49 8.70 7.79
C ASP A 23 -1.42 9.76 7.43
N GLU A 24 -0.49 10.05 8.33
CA GLU A 24 0.60 10.99 8.02
C GLU A 24 1.58 10.41 6.97
N LEU A 25 1.88 9.11 7.06
CA LEU A 25 2.82 8.44 6.17
C LEU A 25 2.22 8.16 4.78
N ILE A 26 0.97 7.73 4.72
CA ILE A 26 0.31 7.26 3.50
C ILE A 26 -0.63 8.32 2.90
N GLY A 27 -1.07 9.28 3.70
CA GLY A 27 -2.04 10.30 3.31
C GLY A 27 -3.47 9.86 3.63
N PRO A 28 -4.46 10.73 3.33
CA PRO A 28 -5.84 10.42 3.58
C PRO A 28 -6.25 9.12 2.89
N PHE A 29 -7.18 8.44 3.54
CA PHE A 29 -7.78 7.22 3.04
C PHE A 29 -9.21 7.52 2.61
N HIS A 30 -9.56 7.08 1.42
CA HIS A 30 -10.91 7.19 0.89
C HIS A 30 -11.55 5.80 0.78
N ASP A 31 -12.84 5.73 0.97
CA ASP A 31 -13.63 4.56 0.62
C ASP A 31 -13.73 4.38 -0.90
N GLY A 32 -14.02 3.15 -1.33
CA GLY A 32 -14.16 2.81 -2.75
C GLY A 32 -15.22 3.64 -3.47
N ALA A 33 -16.30 4.02 -2.77
CA ALA A 33 -17.36 4.86 -3.33
C ALA A 33 -16.86 6.28 -3.62
N HIS A 34 -16.04 6.86 -2.74
CA HIS A 34 -15.40 8.15 -2.98
C HIS A 34 -14.43 8.10 -4.17
N ILE A 35 -13.61 7.05 -4.26
CA ILE A 35 -12.68 6.87 -5.40
C ILE A 35 -13.45 6.67 -6.71
N ALA A 36 -14.52 5.86 -6.72
CA ALA A 36 -15.39 5.66 -7.87
C ALA A 36 -15.97 7.00 -8.36
N ARG A 37 -16.45 7.83 -7.43
CA ARG A 37 -16.98 9.17 -7.73
C ARG A 37 -15.93 10.10 -8.32
N ARG A 38 -14.70 10.08 -7.79
CA ARG A 38 -13.59 10.90 -8.33
C ARG A 38 -13.21 10.48 -9.74
N LEU A 39 -13.09 9.17 -9.98
CA LEU A 39 -12.77 8.60 -11.29
C LEU A 39 -13.96 8.62 -12.28
N CYS A 40 -15.15 9.05 -11.85
CA CYS A 40 -16.39 9.01 -12.63
C CYS A 40 -16.71 7.60 -13.18
N ILE A 41 -16.42 6.56 -12.39
CA ILE A 41 -16.69 5.15 -12.70
C ILE A 41 -17.66 4.53 -11.70
N SER A 42 -18.13 3.31 -11.98
CA SER A 42 -19.01 2.58 -11.06
C SER A 42 -18.22 1.89 -9.95
N GLU A 43 -18.86 1.64 -8.81
CA GLU A 43 -18.27 0.87 -7.69
C GLU A 43 -17.91 -0.55 -8.11
N ASP A 44 -18.65 -1.13 -9.06
CA ASP A 44 -18.34 -2.42 -9.67
C ASP A 44 -17.01 -2.37 -10.46
N THR A 45 -16.76 -1.29 -11.20
CA THR A 45 -15.48 -1.06 -11.89
C THR A 45 -14.33 -0.93 -10.89
N ILE A 46 -14.51 -0.22 -9.78
CA ILE A 46 -13.51 -0.18 -8.71
C ILE A 46 -13.24 -1.58 -8.15
N THR A 47 -14.30 -2.36 -7.91
CA THR A 47 -14.18 -3.73 -7.43
C THR A 47 -13.41 -4.60 -8.41
N GLU A 48 -13.66 -4.45 -9.72
CA GLU A 48 -12.92 -5.14 -10.77
C GLU A 48 -11.44 -4.72 -10.80
N LEU A 49 -11.15 -3.42 -10.69
CA LEU A 49 -9.77 -2.93 -10.58
C LEU A 49 -9.05 -3.51 -9.35
N VAL A 50 -9.74 -3.64 -8.20
CA VAL A 50 -9.17 -4.28 -7.01
C VAL A 50 -8.86 -5.74 -7.29
N ARG A 51 -9.78 -6.46 -7.94
CA ARG A 51 -9.61 -7.88 -8.31
C ARG A 51 -8.47 -8.09 -9.30
N HIS A 52 -8.25 -7.15 -10.21
CA HIS A 52 -7.14 -7.17 -11.15
C HIS A 52 -5.81 -6.69 -10.56
N ASN A 53 -5.80 -6.27 -9.29
CA ASN A 53 -4.65 -5.64 -8.63
C ASN A 53 -4.22 -4.35 -9.34
N GLU A 54 -5.16 -3.65 -9.98
CA GLU A 54 -4.89 -2.37 -10.65
C GLU A 54 -4.91 -1.18 -9.70
N VAL A 55 -5.64 -1.32 -8.60
CA VAL A 55 -5.75 -0.34 -7.52
C VAL A 55 -5.39 -1.00 -6.20
N LEU A 56 -4.83 -0.22 -5.29
CA LEU A 56 -4.45 -0.68 -3.97
C LEU A 56 -5.61 -0.45 -3.00
N ALA A 57 -6.18 -1.56 -2.51
CA ALA A 57 -7.23 -1.57 -1.51
C ALA A 57 -6.71 -2.25 -0.24
N CYS A 58 -6.55 -1.47 0.82
CA CYS A 58 -6.12 -1.97 2.12
C CYS A 58 -7.35 -2.35 2.96
N PRO A 59 -7.47 -3.61 3.43
CA PRO A 59 -8.49 -3.96 4.41
C PRO A 59 -8.12 -3.40 5.78
N THR A 60 -9.04 -2.67 6.41
CA THR A 60 -8.89 -2.20 7.79
C THR A 60 -9.30 -3.28 8.78
N ALA A 61 -8.90 -3.14 10.05
CA ALA A 61 -9.32 -4.03 11.13
C ALA A 61 -10.85 -4.06 11.33
N GLU A 62 -11.54 -3.01 10.91
CA GLU A 62 -13.01 -2.89 10.92
C GLU A 62 -13.70 -3.62 9.76
N GLY A 63 -12.93 -4.24 8.86
CA GLY A 63 -13.46 -4.96 7.70
C GLY A 63 -13.85 -4.04 6.52
N MET A 64 -13.44 -2.78 6.56
CA MET A 64 -13.66 -1.83 5.46
C MET A 64 -12.45 -1.82 4.52
N LEU A 65 -12.69 -1.63 3.22
CA LEU A 65 -11.62 -1.40 2.26
C LEU A 65 -11.34 0.09 2.15
N VAL A 66 -10.10 0.47 2.46
CA VAL A 66 -9.62 1.83 2.31
C VAL A 66 -8.63 1.94 1.17
N PHE A 67 -8.77 3.03 0.44
CA PHE A 67 -8.02 3.34 -0.75
C PHE A 67 -7.19 4.58 -0.44
N PRO A 68 -5.86 4.47 -0.35
CA PRO A 68 -5.04 5.66 -0.16
C PRO A 68 -5.20 6.66 -1.30
N THR A 69 -5.09 7.97 -1.05
CA THR A 69 -5.29 8.98 -2.11
C THR A 69 -4.09 9.12 -3.06
N PHE A 70 -2.89 8.67 -2.67
CA PHE A 70 -1.67 8.80 -3.49
C PHE A 70 -1.73 8.05 -4.83
N GLN A 71 -2.66 7.10 -4.98
CA GLN A 71 -2.87 6.36 -6.23
C GLN A 71 -3.67 7.15 -7.26
N LEU A 72 -4.25 8.29 -6.86
CA LEU A 72 -4.88 9.24 -7.77
C LEU A 72 -3.90 10.36 -8.10
N THR A 73 -3.84 10.71 -9.39
CA THR A 73 -3.12 11.88 -9.87
C THR A 73 -3.95 13.15 -9.66
N ALA A 74 -3.34 14.31 -9.93
CA ALA A 74 -4.04 15.60 -9.89
C ALA A 74 -5.18 15.71 -10.92
N ASP A 75 -5.14 14.91 -11.99
CA ASP A 75 -6.16 14.85 -13.05
C ASP A 75 -7.30 13.84 -12.73
N ASP A 76 -7.45 13.43 -11.47
CA ASP A 76 -8.45 12.45 -11.04
C ASP A 76 -8.37 11.13 -11.83
N THR A 77 -7.15 10.72 -12.22
CA THR A 77 -6.88 9.44 -12.88
C THR A 77 -6.02 8.54 -12.01
N LEU A 78 -6.07 7.22 -12.25
CA LEU A 78 -5.16 6.29 -11.58
C LEU A 78 -3.72 6.51 -12.04
N LEU A 79 -2.80 6.40 -11.09
CA LEU A 79 -1.37 6.52 -11.35
C LEU A 79 -0.94 5.46 -12.39
N PRO A 80 -0.42 5.88 -13.56
CA PRO A 80 -0.03 4.96 -14.61
C PRO A 80 1.07 4.02 -14.11
N GLY A 81 0.95 2.73 -14.42
CA GLY A 81 1.88 1.70 -13.97
C GLY A 81 1.62 1.17 -12.55
N LEU A 82 0.77 1.81 -11.74
CA LEU A 82 0.44 1.34 -10.38
C LEU A 82 -0.01 -0.12 -10.38
N GLY A 83 -0.98 -0.46 -11.23
CA GLY A 83 -1.51 -1.82 -11.28
C GLY A 83 -0.47 -2.89 -11.57
N ARG A 84 0.51 -2.55 -12.41
CA ARG A 84 1.61 -3.44 -12.74
C ARG A 84 2.55 -3.65 -11.55
N ILE A 85 2.85 -2.59 -10.80
CA ILE A 85 3.63 -2.66 -9.57
C ILE A 85 2.91 -3.49 -8.52
N VAL A 86 1.63 -3.22 -8.26
CA VAL A 86 0.83 -3.96 -7.27
C VAL A 86 0.78 -5.44 -7.66
N ALA A 87 0.48 -5.76 -8.92
CA ALA A 87 0.46 -7.14 -9.41
C ALA A 87 1.81 -7.88 -9.27
N MET A 88 2.95 -7.17 -9.40
CA MET A 88 4.27 -7.76 -9.12
C MET A 88 4.48 -7.99 -7.62
N MET A 89 4.11 -7.01 -6.80
CA MET A 89 4.31 -7.09 -5.34
C MET A 89 3.40 -8.13 -4.69
N THR A 90 2.20 -8.37 -5.23
CA THR A 90 1.32 -9.45 -4.78
C THR A 90 1.92 -10.85 -4.97
N GLN A 91 2.94 -11.00 -5.81
CA GLN A 91 3.71 -12.25 -5.94
C GLN A 91 4.68 -12.51 -4.78
N GLY A 92 4.98 -11.47 -3.99
CA GLY A 92 5.88 -11.52 -2.84
C GLY A 92 5.15 -11.44 -1.51
N THR A 93 4.07 -10.66 -1.43
CA THR A 93 3.26 -10.51 -0.21
C THR A 93 1.77 -10.45 -0.52
N ALA A 94 0.93 -11.01 0.35
CA ALA A 94 -0.51 -10.82 0.29
C ALA A 94 -0.98 -9.57 1.07
N ASP A 95 -0.08 -8.95 1.84
CA ASP A 95 -0.40 -7.83 2.70
C ASP A 95 -0.41 -6.50 1.92
N MET A 96 -1.61 -6.01 1.61
CA MET A 96 -1.81 -4.76 0.87
C MET A 96 -1.24 -3.55 1.62
N TRP A 97 -1.30 -3.56 2.96
CA TRP A 97 -0.68 -2.52 3.78
C TRP A 97 0.83 -2.46 3.59
N GLN A 98 1.48 -3.61 3.44
CA GLN A 98 2.92 -3.67 3.20
C GLN A 98 3.30 -3.07 1.84
N ILE A 99 2.48 -3.31 0.82
CA ILE A 99 2.63 -2.70 -0.52
C ILE A 99 2.42 -1.17 -0.43
N ALA A 100 1.40 -0.72 0.31
CA ALA A 100 1.09 0.70 0.49
C ALA A 100 2.23 1.45 1.20
N MET A 101 2.79 0.86 2.26
CA MET A 101 3.93 1.42 2.98
C MET A 101 5.17 1.49 2.08
N TRP A 102 5.45 0.42 1.32
CA TRP A 102 6.57 0.41 0.38
C TRP A 102 6.46 1.52 -0.68
N MET A 103 5.26 1.76 -1.22
CA MET A 103 5.01 2.85 -2.19
C MET A 103 5.36 4.25 -1.67
N ARG A 104 5.31 4.43 -0.35
CA ARG A 104 5.59 5.69 0.36
C ARG A 104 6.96 5.71 1.03
N THR A 105 7.73 4.63 0.93
CA THR A 105 9.06 4.52 1.53
C THR A 105 10.11 4.97 0.53
N ALA A 106 10.91 5.96 0.92
CA ALA A 106 12.04 6.42 0.11
C ALA A 106 13.05 5.30 -0.09
N SER A 107 13.51 5.13 -1.32
CA SER A 107 14.46 4.06 -1.69
C SER A 107 15.72 4.66 -2.30
N GLU A 108 16.89 4.23 -1.84
CA GLU A 108 18.18 4.66 -2.40
C GLU A 108 18.32 4.28 -3.88
N GLU A 109 17.74 3.15 -4.29
CA GLU A 109 17.67 2.71 -5.70
C GLU A 109 16.87 3.68 -6.59
N LEU A 110 15.94 4.44 -6.01
CA LEU A 110 15.19 5.50 -6.69
C LEU A 110 15.82 6.88 -6.49
N SER A 111 17.08 6.94 -6.05
CA SER A 111 17.80 8.18 -5.73
C SER A 111 17.21 8.94 -4.53
N GLY A 112 16.66 8.21 -3.56
CA GLY A 112 16.01 8.76 -2.37
C GLY A 112 14.56 9.19 -2.59
N CYS A 113 14.01 9.00 -3.80
CA CYS A 113 12.59 9.20 -4.06
C CYS A 113 11.75 8.01 -3.58
N THR A 114 10.47 8.27 -3.33
CA THR A 114 9.49 7.20 -3.12
C THR A 114 9.07 6.56 -4.47
N PRO A 115 8.64 5.29 -4.48
CA PRO A 115 8.06 4.66 -5.67
C PRO A 115 6.94 5.49 -6.30
N HIS A 116 6.09 6.08 -5.46
CA HIS A 116 5.04 7.00 -5.90
C HIS A 116 5.60 8.21 -6.67
N GLU A 117 6.61 8.90 -6.13
CA GLU A 117 7.24 10.03 -6.82
C GLU A 117 7.94 9.62 -8.11
N ALA A 118 8.63 8.47 -8.10
CA ALA A 118 9.28 7.94 -9.28
C ALA A 118 8.27 7.60 -10.40
N LEU A 119 7.11 7.04 -10.06
CA LEU A 119 6.00 6.84 -11.00
C LEU A 119 5.46 8.17 -11.54
N GLN A 120 5.28 9.18 -10.69
CA GLN A 120 4.87 10.51 -11.16
C GLN A 120 5.90 11.17 -12.08
N GLN A 121 7.19 10.89 -11.89
CA GLN A 121 8.27 11.34 -12.77
C GLN A 121 8.36 10.51 -14.08
N GLY A 122 7.50 9.50 -14.27
CA GLY A 122 7.52 8.61 -15.44
C GLY A 122 8.63 7.55 -15.40
N ARG A 123 9.30 7.36 -14.25
CA ARG A 123 10.39 6.38 -14.07
C ARG A 123 9.85 4.98 -13.80
N HIS A 124 8.93 4.50 -14.63
CA HIS A 124 8.22 3.24 -14.40
C HIS A 124 9.17 2.03 -14.34
N ASP A 125 10.15 1.98 -15.25
CA ASP A 125 11.13 0.87 -15.32
C ASP A 125 11.95 0.71 -14.02
N ALA A 126 12.38 1.82 -13.42
CA ALA A 126 13.12 1.80 -12.16
C ALA A 126 12.26 1.29 -11.00
N VAL A 127 10.98 1.70 -10.97
CA VAL A 127 10.03 1.25 -9.95
C VAL A 127 9.65 -0.21 -10.15
N GLU A 128 9.46 -0.68 -11.39
CA GLU A 128 9.21 -2.09 -11.73
C GLU A 128 10.40 -2.96 -11.30
N CYS A 129 11.63 -2.53 -11.56
CA CYS A 129 12.83 -3.24 -11.14
C CYS A 129 12.90 -3.36 -9.60
N LEU A 130 12.68 -2.25 -8.88
CA LEU A 130 12.66 -2.26 -7.42
C LEU A 130 11.53 -3.12 -6.85
N ALA A 131 10.33 -3.06 -7.45
CA ALA A 131 9.17 -3.84 -7.05
C ALA A 131 9.46 -5.34 -7.19
N ASN A 132 10.06 -5.76 -8.30
CA ASN A 132 10.43 -7.15 -8.52
C ASN A 132 11.50 -7.63 -7.52
N GLN A 133 12.53 -6.81 -7.24
CA GLN A 133 13.54 -7.13 -6.23
C GLN A 133 12.94 -7.24 -4.83
N THR A 134 12.03 -6.34 -4.49
CA THR A 134 11.34 -6.34 -3.20
C THR A 134 10.41 -7.54 -3.07
N ALA A 135 9.62 -7.82 -4.11
CA ALA A 135 8.74 -8.99 -4.14
C ALA A 135 9.52 -10.29 -3.98
N ALA A 136 10.69 -10.41 -4.63
CA ALA A 136 11.58 -11.57 -4.47
C ALA A 136 12.09 -11.72 -3.03
N ARG A 137 12.33 -10.62 -2.30
CA ARG A 137 12.74 -10.64 -0.89
C ARG A 137 11.60 -11.03 0.06
N TRP A 138 10.38 -10.69 -0.27
CA TRP A 138 9.21 -10.97 0.57
C TRP A 138 8.65 -12.37 0.39
N ARG A 139 9.03 -13.07 -0.69
CA ARG A 139 8.64 -14.46 -0.90
C ARG A 139 9.00 -15.31 0.31
N PRO A 140 8.03 -15.96 0.97
CA PRO A 140 8.33 -16.93 2.01
C PRO A 140 9.08 -18.10 1.38
N HIS A 141 10.20 -18.49 2.00
CA HIS A 141 11.04 -19.61 1.57
C HIS A 141 10.34 -20.97 1.75
#